data_AF-A0A7L4YK63-F1
#
_entry.id   AF-A0A7L4YK63-F1
#
_cell.length_a   1.000
_cell.length_b   1.000
_cell.length_c   1.000
_cell.angle_alpha   90.00
_cell.angle_beta   90.00
_cell.angle_gamma   90.00
#
_symmetry.space_group_name_H-M   'P 1'
#
loop_
_entity.id
_entity.type
_entity.pdbx_description
1 polymer ?
#
loop_
_entity_poly.entity_id
_entity_poly.type
_entity_poly.pdbx_seq_one_letter_code
_entity_poly.pdbx_strand_id
1 'polypeptide(L)' 'MPDTTPGDNRLKRYWVYGAGASKWSTFTELRKHLLKYLTPEIATRTAASWFHLRYGFWPGDDRNRVRAGKPPRGQRIGPG' A
#
# COMPACT_ATOMS: atom_id res chain seq x y z
N MET A 1 -11.21 -12.93 -18.67
CA MET A 1 -11.64 -11.55 -18.98
C MET A 1 -10.48 -10.62 -18.60
N PRO A 2 -9.73 -10.03 -19.54
CA PRO A 2 -8.61 -9.14 -19.20
C PRO A 2 -9.14 -7.81 -18.65
N ASP A 3 -8.63 -7.40 -17.48
CA ASP A 3 -9.00 -6.21 -16.72
C ASP A 3 -9.01 -4.90 -17.54
N THR A 4 -10.21 -4.43 -17.81
CA THR A 4 -10.53 -3.14 -18.42
C THR A 4 -10.34 -2.01 -17.42
N THR A 5 -9.12 -1.49 -17.27
CA THR A 5 -8.89 -0.08 -16.88
C THR A 5 -7.46 0.35 -17.26
N PRO A 6 -7.24 0.76 -18.53
CA PRO A 6 -5.90 1.16 -19.01
C PRO A 6 -5.29 2.36 -18.26
N GLY A 7 -6.08 3.15 -17.52
CA GLY A 7 -5.59 4.25 -16.68
C GLY A 7 -4.99 3.82 -15.33
N ASP A 8 -5.60 2.84 -14.66
CA ASP A 8 -5.19 2.39 -13.32
C ASP A 8 -3.80 1.71 -13.34
N ASN A 9 -3.51 0.99 -14.43
CA ASN A 9 -2.26 0.26 -14.58
C ASN A 9 -1.04 1.16 -14.72
N ARG A 10 -1.19 2.38 -15.28
CA ARG A 10 -0.08 3.34 -15.41
C ARG A 10 0.30 3.94 -14.06
N LEU A 11 -0.69 4.39 -13.28
CA LEU A 11 -0.43 4.93 -11.94
C LEU A 11 0.11 3.82 -11.01
N LYS A 12 -0.50 2.63 -11.05
CA LYS A 12 -0.03 1.46 -10.33
C LYS A 12 1.42 1.13 -10.68
N ARG A 13 1.78 1.05 -11.96
CA ARG A 13 3.17 0.80 -12.36
C ARG A 13 4.12 1.88 -11.86
N TYR A 14 3.77 3.15 -11.97
CA TYR A 14 4.61 4.25 -11.49
C TYR A 14 4.85 4.20 -9.97
N TRP A 15 3.79 3.98 -9.19
CA TRP A 15 3.84 4.01 -7.73
C TRP A 15 4.32 2.71 -7.09
N VAL A 16 4.09 1.56 -7.71
CA VAL A 16 4.49 0.24 -7.17
C VAL A 16 5.86 -0.20 -7.69
N TYR A 17 6.13 0.00 -8.98
CA TYR A 17 7.33 -0.52 -9.66
C TYR A 17 8.25 0.57 -10.24
N GLY A 18 7.76 1.81 -10.36
CA GLY A 18 8.48 2.91 -11.00
C GLY A 18 9.07 3.89 -10.00
N ALA A 19 9.42 5.08 -10.50
CA ALA A 19 10.03 6.14 -9.69
C ALA A 19 9.15 6.62 -8.51
N GLY A 20 7.83 6.43 -8.60
CA GLY A 20 6.91 6.70 -7.50
C GLY A 20 7.12 5.78 -6.31
N ALA A 21 7.62 4.55 -6.51
CA ALA A 21 7.88 3.61 -5.43
C ALA A 21 8.91 4.15 -4.43
N SER A 22 9.93 4.86 -4.88
CA SER A 22 10.94 5.45 -3.98
C SER A 22 10.42 6.66 -3.20
N LYS A 23 9.27 7.24 -3.58
CA LYS A 23 8.68 8.42 -2.92
C LYS A 23 7.86 8.09 -1.67
N TRP A 24 7.63 6.81 -1.39
CA TRP A 24 6.92 6.37 -0.21
C TRP A 24 7.56 5.09 0.34
N SER A 25 7.65 5.00 1.66
CA SER A 25 8.09 3.78 2.35
C SER A 25 6.94 3.16 3.14
N THR A 26 6.01 3.99 3.59
CA THR A 26 4.87 3.62 4.44
C THR A 26 3.54 3.75 3.70
N PHE A 27 2.54 2.99 4.16
CA PHE A 27 1.16 3.09 3.68
C PHE A 27 0.59 4.51 3.82
N THR A 28 0.89 5.18 4.93
CA THR A 28 0.39 6.53 5.21
C THR A 28 0.90 7.55 4.21
N GLU A 29 2.18 7.47 3.81
CA GLU A 29 2.75 8.33 2.76
C GLU A 29 2.07 8.09 1.42
N LEU A 30 1.92 6.83 1.01
CA LEU A 30 1.25 6.48 -0.23
C LEU A 30 -0.20 6.99 -0.24
N ARG A 31 -0.94 6.77 0.84
CA ARG A 31 -2.30 7.28 1.00
C ARG A 31 -2.35 8.80 0.92
N LYS A 32 -1.45 9.53 1.57
CA LYS A 32 -1.37 11.00 1.48
C LYS A 32 -1.11 11.50 0.05
N HIS A 33 -0.28 10.80 -0.70
CA HIS A 33 -0.07 11.11 -2.12
C HIS A 33 -1.32 10.84 -2.95
N LEU A 34 -1.97 9.70 -2.72
CA LEU A 34 -3.20 9.32 -3.43
C LEU A 34 -4.40 10.22 -3.10
N LEU A 35 -4.48 10.74 -1.88
CA LEU A 35 -5.51 11.71 -1.46
C LEU A 35 -5.51 13.00 -2.28
N LYS A 36 -4.41 13.33 -2.97
CA LYS A 36 -4.36 14.49 -3.88
C LYS A 36 -5.11 14.26 -5.19
N TYR A 37 -5.37 12.99 -5.54
CA TYR A 37 -5.93 12.60 -6.83
C TYR A 37 -7.24 11.80 -6.69
N LEU A 38 -7.46 11.15 -5.56
CA LEU A 38 -8.56 10.23 -5.31
C LEU A 38 -9.29 10.61 -4.01
N THR A 39 -10.55 10.20 -3.94
CA THR A 39 -11.33 10.31 -2.70
C THR A 39 -10.71 9.45 -1.59
N PRO A 40 -10.89 9.82 -0.31
CA PRO A 40 -10.25 9.14 0.82
C PRO A 40 -10.54 7.64 0.90
N GLU A 41 -11.74 7.19 0.54
CA GLU A 41 -12.08 5.77 0.50
C GLU A 41 -11.29 5.02 -0.57
N ILE A 42 -11.27 5.55 -1.80
CA ILE A 42 -10.55 4.94 -2.92
C ILE A 42 -9.03 4.98 -2.64
N ALA A 43 -8.50 6.12 -2.19
CA ALA A 43 -7.09 6.26 -1.84
C ALA A 43 -6.65 5.23 -0.78
N THR A 44 -7.50 4.97 0.22
CA THR A 44 -7.21 4.00 1.28
C THR A 44 -7.19 2.57 0.73
N ARG A 45 -8.19 2.19 -0.07
CA ARG A 45 -8.25 0.86 -0.70
C ARG A 45 -7.09 0.63 -1.67
N THR A 46 -6.80 1.60 -2.53
CA THR A 46 -5.71 1.54 -3.51
C THR A 46 -4.35 1.49 -2.82
N ALA A 47 -4.12 2.34 -1.81
CA ALA A 47 -2.88 2.30 -1.03
C ALA A 47 -2.67 0.93 -0.36
N ALA A 48 -3.73 0.31 0.15
CA ALA A 48 -3.63 -0.97 0.86
C ALA A 48 -3.26 -2.09 -0.11
N SER A 49 -3.94 -2.16 -1.25
CA SER A 49 -3.63 -3.11 -2.33
C SER A 49 -2.20 -2.94 -2.84
N TRP A 50 -1.75 -1.70 -3.06
CA TRP A 50 -0.40 -1.44 -3.57
C TRP A 50 0.70 -1.70 -2.55
N PHE A 51 0.44 -1.41 -1.27
CA PHE A 51 1.33 -1.75 -0.17
C PHE A 51 1.51 -3.27 -0.06
N HIS A 52 0.41 -4.02 -0.13
CA HIS A 52 0.43 -5.48 -0.14
C HIS A 52 1.18 -6.04 -1.35
N LEU A 53 0.97 -5.49 -2.54
CA LEU A 53 1.71 -5.92 -3.74
C LEU A 53 3.22 -5.69 -3.64
N ARG A 54 3.65 -4.59 -3.00
CA ARG A 54 5.07 -4.26 -2.87
C ARG A 54 5.78 -5.03 -1.76
N TYR A 55 5.12 -5.18 -0.60
CA TYR A 55 5.74 -5.73 0.61
C TYR A 55 5.29 -7.16 0.95
N GLY A 56 4.24 -7.67 0.32
CA GLY A 56 3.69 -9.01 0.56
C GLY A 56 2.86 -9.14 1.84
N PHE A 57 2.61 -8.06 2.57
CA PHE A 57 1.76 -8.03 3.77
C PHE A 57 0.89 -6.78 3.79
N TRP A 58 -0.25 -6.86 4.49
CA TRP A 58 -1.19 -5.75 4.58
C TRP A 58 -0.67 -4.65 5.51
N PRO A 59 -1.05 -3.38 5.30
CA PRO A 59 -0.63 -2.27 6.18
C PRO A 59 -1.14 -2.40 7.62
N GLY A 60 -2.22 -3.17 7.84
CA GLY A 60 -2.73 -3.52 9.16
C GLY A 60 -2.03 -4.71 9.83
N ASP A 61 -1.15 -5.42 9.10
CA ASP A 61 -0.46 -6.62 9.57
C ASP A 61 0.64 -6.28 10.57
N ASP A 62 0.90 -7.19 11.52
CA ASP A 62 1.93 -7.00 12.53
C ASP A 62 3.34 -6.88 11.97
N ARG A 63 3.59 -7.43 10.77
CA ARG A 63 4.85 -7.21 10.03
C ARG A 63 5.09 -5.73 9.74
N ASN A 64 4.04 -4.96 9.46
CA ASN A 64 4.16 -3.51 9.27
C ASN A 64 4.50 -2.81 10.59
N ARG A 65 3.96 -3.30 11.71
CA ARG A 65 4.20 -2.75 13.06
C ARG A 65 5.65 -2.98 13.50
N VAL A 66 6.16 -4.19 13.30
CA VAL A 66 7.57 -4.55 13.53
C VAL A 66 8.50 -3.71 12.65
N ARG A 67 8.16 -3.55 11.36
CA ARG A 67 8.92 -2.69 10.43
C ARG A 67 8.93 -1.22 10.84
N ALA A 68 7.87 -0.74 11.50
CA ALA A 68 7.80 0.60 12.07
C ALA A 68 8.46 0.73 13.46
N GLY A 69 9.15 -0.31 13.94
CA GLY A 69 9.83 -0.32 15.24
C GLY A 69 8.90 -0.52 16.44
N LYS A 70 7.64 -0.92 16.22
CA LYS A 70 6.67 -1.20 17.29
C LYS A 70 6.54 -2.72 17.51
N PRO A 71 6.34 -3.18 18.75
CA PRO A 71 6.13 -4.60 19.03
C PRO A 71 4.87 -5.12 18.32
N PRO A 72 4.83 -6.39 17.88
CA PRO A 72 3.64 -6.98 17.25
C PRO A 72 2.44 -7.00 18.23
N ARG A 73 1.22 -6.93 17.70
CA ARG A 73 -0.05 -7.11 18.41
C ARG A 73 -0.24 -8.60 18.68
N GLY A 74 0.31 -9.06 19.80
CA GLY A 74 0.16 -10.43 20.27
C GLY A 74 1.29 -11.36 19.85
N GLN A 75 1.20 -12.60 20.32
CA GLN A 75 2.26 -13.60 20.29
C GLN A 75 2.44 -14.28 18.92
N ARG A 76 1.66 -13.88 17.90
CA ARG A 76 1.69 -14.46 16.54
C ARG A 76 1.95 -13.39 15.49
N ILE A 77 3.05 -13.54 14.76
CA ILE A 77 3.35 -12.75 13.56
C ILE A 77 2.68 -13.47 12.37
N GLY A 78 1.44 -13.11 12.03
CA GLY A 78 0.69 -13.72 10.94
C GLY A 78 -0.62 -12.99 10.67
N PRO A 79 -1.26 -13.22 9.50
CA PRO A 79 -2.51 -12.54 9.16
C PRO A 79 -3.58 -12.92 10.17
N GLY A 80 -4.13 -11.91 10.84
CA GLY A 80 -5.34 -12.04 11.66
C GLY A 80 -6.59 -12.19 10.80
#